data_AF-A0A7W1HZU4-F1
#
_entry.id   AF-A0A7W1HZU4-F1
#
_cell.length_a   1.000
_cell.length_b   1.000
_cell.length_c   1.000
_cell.angle_alpha   90.00
_cell.angle_beta   90.00
_cell.angle_gamma   90.00
#
_symmetry.space_group_name_H-M   'P 1'
#
loop_
_entity.id
_entity.type
_entity.pdbx_description
1 polymer ?
#
loop_
_entity_poly.entity_id
_entity_poly.type
_entity_poly.pdbx_seq_one_letter_code
_entity_poly.pdbx_strand_id
1 'polypeptide(L)'
;MLVFSHIGHARNGGRDLPLGEFVRQFAGLTSSAKAKAVAKQMGEGFTHLSDFEGNEGKVAELLAAMQAATKEPNAKALGFVGKEHFETFFERVYGSVIENTYVRKSSTLPSGLPLTFEIALATLDGPGHLYCGINFSPTFADPLEGTTLAGPEFKAGGIKGFLSAAYALPEKEREWYRSPASVAVAAHIVTPAPLFLDRGKTRLDMEGA
;
A
#
# COMPACT_ATOMS: atom_id res chain seq x y z
N MET A 1 -6.97 -11.58 -16.58
CA MET A 1 -5.52 -11.83 -16.76
C MET A 1 -5.01 -11.09 -17.98
N LEU A 2 -3.97 -10.26 -17.83
CA LEU A 2 -3.46 -9.36 -18.87
C LEU A 2 -2.95 -10.09 -20.12
N VAL A 3 -2.21 -11.20 -19.96
CA VAL A 3 -1.70 -12.02 -21.08
C VAL A 3 -2.83 -12.51 -21.98
N PHE A 4 -3.89 -13.10 -21.41
CA PHE A 4 -5.03 -13.59 -22.19
C PHE A 4 -5.82 -12.48 -22.91
N SER A 5 -5.80 -11.25 -22.39
CA SER A 5 -6.36 -10.10 -23.09
C SER A 5 -5.60 -9.80 -24.38
N HIS A 6 -4.26 -9.90 -24.36
CA HIS A 6 -3.45 -9.74 -25.56
C HIS A 6 -3.63 -10.89 -26.55
N ILE A 7 -3.75 -12.13 -26.08
CA ILE A 7 -4.06 -13.28 -26.93
C ILE A 7 -5.42 -13.09 -27.63
N GLY A 8 -6.45 -12.68 -26.87
CA GLY A 8 -7.76 -12.37 -27.44
C GLY A 8 -7.71 -11.23 -28.46
N HIS A 9 -6.89 -10.19 -28.21
CA HIS A 9 -6.69 -9.12 -29.18
C HIS A 9 -6.02 -9.64 -30.46
N ALA A 10 -4.98 -10.47 -30.36
CA ALA A 10 -4.30 -11.07 -31.50
C ALA A 10 -5.25 -11.96 -32.34
N ARG A 11 -6.07 -12.78 -31.68
CA ARG A 11 -7.13 -13.58 -32.35
C ARG A 11 -8.10 -12.73 -33.15
N ASN A 12 -8.41 -11.53 -32.67
CA ASN A 12 -9.33 -10.59 -33.32
C ASN A 12 -8.65 -9.70 -34.36
N GLY A 13 -7.50 -10.11 -34.92
CA GLY A 13 -6.76 -9.38 -35.94
C GLY A 13 -5.86 -8.26 -35.39
N GLY A 14 -5.70 -8.21 -34.07
CA GLY A 14 -4.74 -7.33 -33.41
C GLY A 14 -3.30 -7.80 -33.58
N ARG A 15 -2.36 -6.93 -33.19
CA ARG A 15 -0.94 -7.28 -33.20
C ARG A 15 -0.65 -8.32 -32.11
N ASP A 16 -0.08 -9.44 -32.50
CA ASP A 16 0.52 -10.38 -31.56
C ASP A 16 1.82 -9.78 -31.00
N LEU A 17 1.85 -9.59 -29.69
CA LEU A 17 2.89 -8.80 -29.03
C LEU A 17 4.10 -9.71 -28.73
N PRO A 18 5.32 -9.34 -29.15
CA PRO A 18 6.52 -10.07 -28.77
C PRO A 18 6.67 -10.09 -27.24
N LEU A 19 7.05 -11.24 -26.68
CA LEU A 19 7.18 -11.44 -25.23
C LEU A 19 8.16 -10.43 -24.61
N GLY A 20 9.29 -10.19 -25.28
CA GLY A 20 10.26 -9.20 -24.82
C GLY A 20 9.74 -7.76 -24.85
N GLU A 21 8.82 -7.42 -25.78
CA GLU A 21 8.17 -6.10 -25.84
C GLU A 21 7.16 -5.95 -24.71
N PHE A 22 6.35 -6.99 -24.46
CA PHE A 22 5.44 -7.05 -23.33
C PHE A 22 6.16 -6.88 -21.98
N VAL A 23 7.23 -7.66 -21.74
CA VAL A 23 8.00 -7.62 -20.49
C VAL A 23 8.58 -6.22 -20.23
N ARG A 24 8.98 -5.48 -21.27
CA ARG A 24 9.54 -4.12 -21.15
C ARG A 24 8.53 -3.04 -20.77
N GLN A 25 7.23 -3.34 -20.82
CA GLN A 25 6.18 -2.42 -20.37
C GLN A 25 6.14 -2.27 -18.85
N PHE A 26 6.78 -3.19 -18.11
CA PHE A 26 6.76 -3.21 -16.65
C PHE A 26 7.92 -2.45 -16.04
N ALA A 27 7.63 -1.72 -14.96
CA ALA A 27 8.63 -0.99 -14.19
C ALA A 27 9.73 -1.94 -13.69
N GLY A 28 11.00 -1.55 -13.86
CA GLY A 28 12.16 -2.37 -13.50
C GLY A 28 12.60 -3.42 -14.53
N LEU A 29 11.84 -3.60 -15.63
CA LEU A 29 12.11 -4.52 -16.75
C LEU A 29 12.32 -3.82 -18.09
N THR A 30 12.42 -2.49 -18.12
CA THR A 30 12.51 -1.70 -19.35
C THR A 30 13.76 -2.01 -20.19
N SER A 31 14.81 -2.58 -19.60
CA SER A 31 16.06 -2.92 -20.30
C SER A 31 15.91 -4.18 -21.15
N SER A 32 16.44 -4.11 -22.38
CA SER A 32 16.44 -5.23 -23.32
C SER A 32 17.17 -6.47 -22.78
N ALA A 33 18.22 -6.28 -22.00
CA ALA A 33 18.98 -7.36 -21.37
C ALA A 33 18.11 -8.18 -20.39
N LYS A 34 17.34 -7.51 -19.53
CA LYS A 34 16.44 -8.18 -18.57
C LYS A 34 15.29 -8.87 -19.29
N ALA A 35 14.68 -8.19 -20.27
CA ALA A 35 13.61 -8.79 -21.06
C ALA A 35 14.07 -10.04 -21.81
N LYS A 36 15.30 -10.03 -22.35
CA LYS A 36 15.91 -11.21 -22.98
C LYS A 36 16.18 -12.33 -21.97
N ALA A 37 16.60 -12.00 -20.76
CA ALA A 37 16.81 -13.00 -19.70
C ALA A 37 15.49 -13.67 -19.28
N VAL A 38 14.42 -12.89 -19.10
CA VAL A 38 13.07 -13.41 -18.81
C VAL A 38 12.57 -14.28 -19.96
N ALA A 39 12.64 -13.80 -21.20
CA ALA A 39 12.20 -14.57 -22.37
C ALA A 39 12.99 -15.89 -22.52
N LYS A 40 14.30 -15.89 -22.23
CA LYS A 40 15.12 -17.11 -22.27
C LYS A 40 14.68 -18.16 -21.24
N GLN A 41 14.19 -17.75 -20.08
CA GLN A 41 13.69 -18.68 -19.05
C GLN A 41 12.40 -19.40 -19.47
N MET A 42 11.62 -18.81 -20.37
CA MET A 42 10.39 -19.43 -20.86
C MET A 42 10.64 -20.66 -21.77
N GLY A 43 11.85 -20.79 -22.30
CA GLY A 43 12.25 -21.88 -23.17
C GLY A 43 12.02 -21.60 -24.67
N GLU A 44 12.44 -22.55 -25.49
CA GLU A 44 12.25 -22.48 -26.94
C GLU A 44 10.75 -22.54 -27.28
N GLY A 45 10.29 -21.66 -28.17
CA GLY A 45 8.89 -21.59 -28.60
C GLY A 45 8.04 -20.51 -27.92
N PHE A 46 8.53 -19.82 -26.89
CA PHE A 46 7.82 -18.71 -26.24
C PHE A 46 8.41 -17.35 -26.65
N THR A 47 8.02 -16.88 -27.83
CA THR A 47 8.52 -15.64 -28.44
C THR A 47 7.48 -14.52 -28.47
N HIS A 48 6.20 -14.86 -28.52
CA HIS A 48 5.06 -13.96 -28.57
C HIS A 48 4.04 -14.31 -27.47
N LEU A 49 3.06 -13.43 -27.22
CA LEU A 49 2.03 -13.69 -26.22
C LEU A 49 1.06 -14.79 -26.66
N SER A 50 0.81 -14.94 -27.96
CA SER A 50 0.01 -16.06 -28.49
C SER A 50 0.57 -17.44 -28.15
N ASP A 51 1.88 -17.58 -27.96
CA ASP A 51 2.53 -18.86 -27.59
C ASP A 51 2.07 -19.40 -26.21
N PHE A 52 1.47 -18.53 -25.37
CA PHE A 52 0.90 -18.91 -24.08
C PHE A 52 -0.53 -19.47 -24.18
N GLU A 53 -1.11 -19.50 -25.38
CA GLU A 53 -2.43 -20.06 -25.63
C GLU A 53 -2.47 -21.55 -25.26
N GLY A 54 -3.46 -21.94 -24.44
CA GLY A 54 -3.57 -23.31 -23.93
C GLY A 54 -2.53 -23.67 -22.85
N ASN A 55 -1.66 -22.75 -22.43
CA ASN A 55 -0.57 -22.98 -21.49
C ASN A 55 -0.68 -22.07 -20.25
N GLU A 56 -1.78 -22.15 -19.50
CA GLU A 56 -2.05 -21.29 -18.34
C GLU A 56 -0.95 -21.36 -17.26
N GLY A 57 -0.40 -22.55 -17.02
CA GLY A 57 0.70 -22.76 -16.06
C GLY A 57 1.97 -21.98 -16.41
N LYS A 58 2.24 -21.76 -17.71
CA LYS A 58 3.41 -20.97 -18.18
C LYS A 58 3.27 -19.49 -17.86
N VAL A 59 2.05 -18.98 -17.67
CA VAL A 59 1.87 -17.58 -17.27
C VAL A 59 2.32 -17.34 -15.84
N ALA A 60 2.13 -18.32 -14.95
CA ALA A 60 2.66 -18.25 -13.58
C ALA A 60 4.19 -18.30 -13.57
N GLU A 61 4.80 -19.15 -14.43
CA GLU A 61 6.25 -19.18 -14.61
C GLU A 61 6.79 -17.84 -15.15
N LEU A 62 6.10 -17.22 -16.11
CA LEU A 62 6.46 -15.89 -16.63
C LEU A 62 6.43 -14.83 -15.52
N LEU A 63 5.40 -14.84 -14.69
CA LEU A 63 5.29 -13.92 -13.55
C LEU A 63 6.48 -14.09 -12.59
N ALA A 64 6.81 -15.34 -12.23
CA ALA A 64 7.93 -15.64 -11.35
C ALA A 64 9.28 -15.19 -11.97
N ALA A 65 9.48 -15.43 -13.26
CA ALA A 65 10.66 -14.98 -14.00
C ALA A 65 10.79 -13.45 -14.01
N MET A 66 9.69 -12.74 -14.24
CA MET A 66 9.64 -11.28 -14.22
C MET A 66 9.97 -10.73 -12.82
N GLN A 67 9.41 -11.31 -11.76
CA GLN A 67 9.69 -10.93 -10.38
C GLN A 67 11.15 -11.17 -9.99
N ALA A 68 11.74 -12.31 -10.38
CA ALA A 68 13.14 -12.61 -10.12
C ALA A 68 14.11 -11.66 -10.85
N ALA A 69 13.70 -11.10 -11.99
CA ALA A 69 14.50 -10.18 -12.79
C ALA A 69 14.33 -8.70 -12.38
N THR A 70 13.35 -8.37 -11.53
CA THR A 70 13.13 -7.04 -10.98
C THR A 70 13.67 -6.91 -9.56
N LYS A 71 13.94 -5.66 -9.18
CA LYS A 71 14.06 -5.31 -7.77
C LYS A 71 12.67 -4.89 -7.31
N GLU A 72 12.37 -5.09 -6.03
CA GLU A 72 11.14 -4.56 -5.42
C GLU A 72 10.95 -3.08 -5.80
N PRO A 73 9.72 -2.66 -6.15
CA PRO A 73 9.45 -1.27 -6.48
C PRO A 73 9.91 -0.38 -5.33
N ASN A 74 10.72 0.63 -5.64
CA ASN A 74 11.23 1.55 -4.63
C ASN A 74 10.06 2.26 -3.95
N ALA A 75 9.96 2.18 -2.63
CA ALA A 75 8.94 2.90 -1.85
C ALA A 75 8.93 4.42 -2.10
N LYS A 76 10.05 5.01 -2.56
CA LYS A 76 10.10 6.42 -3.01
C LYS A 76 9.24 6.73 -4.24
N ALA A 77 8.79 5.73 -4.99
CA ALA A 77 7.83 5.92 -6.08
C ALA A 77 6.42 6.23 -5.56
N LEU A 78 6.13 5.87 -4.31
CA LEU A 78 4.92 6.28 -3.62
C LEU A 78 5.14 7.69 -3.06
N GLY A 79 4.28 8.63 -3.43
CA GLY A 79 4.22 9.92 -2.76
C GLY A 79 3.87 9.75 -1.28
N PHE A 80 4.05 10.80 -0.50
CA PHE A 80 3.68 10.84 0.92
C PHE A 80 3.20 12.26 1.27
N VAL A 81 2.49 12.42 2.39
CA VAL A 81 1.92 13.72 2.79
C VAL A 81 3.00 14.63 3.38
N GLY A 82 3.82 14.09 4.28
CA GLY A 82 4.97 14.77 4.85
C GLY A 82 4.67 15.53 6.13
N LYS A 83 5.73 15.75 6.91
CA LYS A 83 5.69 16.34 8.25
C LYS A 83 5.06 17.72 8.24
N GLU A 84 5.53 18.59 7.36
CA GLU A 84 5.14 20.00 7.29
C GLU A 84 3.63 20.15 7.02
N HIS A 85 3.06 19.24 6.23
CA HIS A 85 1.63 19.24 5.94
C HIS A 85 0.80 18.90 7.18
N PHE A 86 1.20 17.89 7.96
CA PHE A 86 0.51 17.52 9.20
C PHE A 86 0.62 18.62 10.25
N GLU A 87 1.79 19.23 10.43
CA GLU A 87 1.99 20.35 11.35
C GLU A 87 1.09 21.53 10.99
N THR A 88 1.15 21.97 9.71
CA THR A 88 0.29 23.05 9.20
C THR A 88 -1.19 22.72 9.35
N PHE A 89 -1.57 21.46 9.12
CA PHE A 89 -2.95 21.00 9.29
C PHE A 89 -3.41 21.10 10.74
N PHE A 90 -2.62 20.60 11.70
CA PHE A 90 -2.97 20.66 13.12
C PHE A 90 -3.05 22.11 13.62
N GLU A 91 -2.07 22.95 13.29
CA GLU A 91 -2.09 24.37 13.64
C GLU A 91 -3.34 25.07 13.08
N ARG A 92 -3.69 24.79 11.81
CA ARG A 92 -4.87 25.38 11.18
C ARG A 92 -6.17 24.94 11.83
N VAL A 93 -6.28 23.69 12.28
CA VAL A 93 -7.51 23.13 12.82
C VAL A 93 -7.70 23.49 14.30
N TYR A 94 -6.63 23.43 15.09
CA TYR A 94 -6.69 23.56 16.54
C TYR A 94 -6.19 24.92 17.07
N GLY A 95 -5.48 25.70 16.24
CA GLY A 95 -4.97 27.03 16.56
C GLY A 95 -3.76 27.04 17.50
N SER A 96 -3.77 26.21 18.56
CA SER A 96 -2.67 26.01 19.50
C SER A 96 -2.23 24.54 19.47
N VAL A 97 -0.96 24.31 19.18
CA VAL A 97 -0.32 22.99 19.26
C VAL A 97 0.89 23.12 20.17
N ILE A 98 0.93 22.30 21.22
CA ILE A 98 2.00 22.31 22.23
C ILE A 98 3.26 21.64 21.67
N GLU A 99 3.06 20.49 21.03
CA GLU A 99 4.14 19.68 20.48
C GLU A 99 3.64 18.86 19.29
N ASN A 100 4.50 18.65 18.29
CA ASN A 100 4.25 17.77 17.16
C ASN A 100 5.31 16.67 17.09
N THR A 101 4.87 15.43 16.94
CA THR A 101 5.70 14.28 16.61
C THR A 101 5.26 13.70 15.28
N TYR A 102 6.21 13.40 14.40
CA TYR A 102 5.95 12.77 13.11
C TYR A 102 6.92 11.61 12.89
N VAL A 103 6.37 10.48 12.47
CA VAL A 103 7.12 9.31 12.05
C VAL A 103 6.61 8.83 10.72
N ARG A 104 7.56 8.56 9.81
CA ARG A 104 7.29 7.83 8.57
C ARG A 104 8.13 6.57 8.53
N LYS A 105 7.50 5.47 8.15
CA LYS A 105 8.15 4.20 7.84
C LYS A 105 7.71 3.74 6.47
N SER A 106 8.67 3.18 5.72
CA SER A 106 8.41 2.52 4.46
C SER A 106 8.88 1.08 4.56
N SER A 107 8.12 0.17 3.99
CA SER A 107 8.38 -1.26 3.98
C SER A 107 7.75 -1.89 2.74
N THR A 108 7.75 -3.21 2.68
CA THR A 108 7.14 -4.01 1.63
C THR A 108 6.12 -4.96 2.28
N LEU A 109 4.91 -5.05 1.72
CA LEU A 109 3.88 -6.02 2.12
C LEU A 109 4.31 -7.45 1.72
N PRO A 110 3.70 -8.52 2.29
CA PRO A 110 3.96 -9.89 1.88
C PRO A 110 3.83 -10.15 0.36
N SER A 111 2.95 -9.41 -0.32
CA SER A 111 2.76 -9.35 -1.79
C SER A 111 3.98 -8.91 -2.57
N GLY A 112 4.95 -8.26 -1.92
CA GLY A 112 6.01 -7.51 -2.58
C GLY A 112 5.61 -6.08 -2.97
N LEU A 113 4.41 -5.60 -2.59
CA LEU A 113 4.01 -4.22 -2.85
C LEU A 113 4.63 -3.25 -1.84
N PRO A 114 5.15 -2.09 -2.27
CA PRO A 114 5.63 -1.10 -1.32
C PRO A 114 4.48 -0.54 -0.48
N LEU A 115 4.80 -0.26 0.78
CA LEU A 115 3.93 0.35 1.77
C LEU A 115 4.68 1.52 2.41
N THR A 116 4.03 2.67 2.51
CA THR A 116 4.47 3.77 3.37
C THR A 116 3.39 4.05 4.39
N PHE A 117 3.79 4.10 5.66
CA PHE A 117 2.94 4.46 6.79
C PHE A 117 3.48 5.74 7.42
N GLU A 118 2.63 6.76 7.51
CA GLU A 118 2.89 8.02 8.17
C GLU A 118 1.98 8.14 9.38
N ILE A 119 2.52 8.53 10.51
CA ILE A 119 1.74 8.90 11.70
C ILE A 119 2.28 10.20 12.26
N ALA A 120 1.36 11.13 12.51
CA ALA A 120 1.62 12.40 13.16
C ALA A 120 0.73 12.51 14.40
N LEU A 121 1.30 13.04 15.48
CA LEU A 121 0.62 13.29 16.74
C LEU A 121 0.90 14.72 17.17
N ALA A 122 -0.15 15.44 17.52
CA ALA A 122 -0.10 16.79 18.07
C ALA A 122 -0.64 16.77 19.50
N THR A 123 0.12 17.31 20.45
CA THR A 123 -0.34 17.56 21.82
C THR A 123 -1.06 18.90 21.88
N LEU A 124 -2.22 18.96 22.53
CA LEU A 124 -3.15 20.08 22.52
C LEU A 124 -3.53 20.51 23.94
N ASP A 125 -4.06 21.72 24.08
CA ASP A 125 -4.67 22.21 25.32
C ASP A 125 -6.06 21.61 25.60
N GLY A 126 -6.66 20.95 24.61
CA GLY A 126 -8.01 20.40 24.65
C GLY A 126 -8.15 19.08 23.87
N PRO A 127 -9.37 18.54 23.75
CA PRO A 127 -9.59 17.29 23.03
C PRO A 127 -9.30 17.46 21.54
N GLY A 128 -8.61 16.47 20.95
CA GLY A 128 -8.37 16.40 19.51
C GLY A 128 -9.20 15.30 18.83
N HIS A 129 -8.80 14.97 17.60
CA HIS A 129 -9.45 13.95 16.77
C HIS A 129 -8.43 12.99 16.16
N LEU A 130 -8.91 11.79 15.81
CA LEU A 130 -8.18 10.83 14.97
C LEU A 130 -8.58 11.03 13.51
N TYR A 131 -7.59 11.28 12.66
CA TYR A 131 -7.73 11.35 11.20
C TYR A 131 -7.03 10.15 10.57
N CYS A 132 -7.71 9.48 9.66
CA CYS A 132 -7.13 8.36 8.93
C CYS A 132 -7.27 8.61 7.43
N GLY A 133 -6.25 8.22 6.65
CA GLY A 133 -6.30 8.30 5.19
C GLY A 133 -5.54 7.18 4.50
N ILE A 134 -5.97 6.86 3.29
CA ILE A 134 -5.31 5.90 2.40
C ILE A 134 -5.14 6.55 1.03
N ASN A 135 -3.94 6.50 0.46
CA ASN A 135 -3.61 7.03 -0.87
C ASN A 135 -4.18 8.44 -1.10
N PHE A 136 -3.87 9.37 -0.18
CA PHE A 136 -4.29 10.78 -0.22
C PHE A 136 -5.80 11.01 -0.15
N SER A 137 -6.57 10.00 0.24
CA SER A 137 -8.01 10.09 0.47
C SER A 137 -8.33 9.90 1.95
N PRO A 138 -9.19 10.74 2.55
CA PRO A 138 -9.64 10.52 3.92
C PRO A 138 -10.48 9.23 4.01
N THR A 139 -10.41 8.58 5.16
CA THR A 139 -11.24 7.42 5.51
C THR A 139 -12.19 7.79 6.65
N PHE A 140 -13.38 7.19 6.65
CA PHE A 140 -14.42 7.49 7.65
C PHE A 140 -14.31 6.65 8.93
N ALA A 141 -13.51 5.59 8.90
CA ALA A 141 -13.26 4.72 10.05
C ALA A 141 -11.77 4.34 10.08
N ASP A 142 -11.39 3.56 11.09
CA ASP A 142 -10.03 3.05 11.21
C ASP A 142 -9.72 2.09 10.04
N PRO A 143 -8.77 2.44 9.16
CA PRO A 143 -8.45 1.63 8.00
C PRO A 143 -7.82 0.29 8.34
N LEU A 144 -7.30 0.13 9.55
CA LEU A 144 -6.72 -1.12 10.01
C LEU A 144 -7.65 -1.87 10.97
N GLU A 145 -8.93 -1.51 11.02
CA GLU A 145 -9.92 -2.22 11.83
C GLU A 145 -10.01 -3.70 11.43
N GLY A 146 -9.77 -4.59 12.39
CA GLY A 146 -9.70 -6.04 12.19
C GLY A 146 -8.30 -6.57 11.85
N THR A 147 -7.32 -5.70 11.60
CA THR A 147 -5.91 -6.08 11.46
C THR A 147 -5.24 -6.05 12.83
N THR A 148 -4.51 -7.12 13.18
CA THR A 148 -3.71 -7.13 14.40
C THR A 148 -2.38 -6.42 14.18
N LEU A 149 -2.18 -5.30 14.86
CA LEU A 149 -0.89 -4.64 14.98
C LEU A 149 -0.15 -5.25 16.17
N ALA A 150 0.98 -5.91 15.91
CA ALA A 150 1.80 -6.53 16.92
C ALA A 150 3.25 -6.04 16.81
N GLY A 151 3.79 -5.58 17.93
CA GLY A 151 5.20 -5.26 18.13
C GLY A 151 5.68 -5.81 19.47
N PRO A 152 6.94 -5.56 19.85
CA PRO A 152 7.51 -6.05 21.10
C PRO A 152 6.76 -5.58 22.35
N GLU A 153 6.20 -4.37 22.30
CA GLU A 153 5.57 -3.72 23.46
C GLU A 153 4.04 -3.70 23.39
N PHE A 154 3.47 -3.77 22.18
CA PHE A 154 2.03 -3.61 21.97
C PHE A 154 1.48 -4.72 21.09
N LYS A 155 0.27 -5.18 21.44
CA LYS A 155 -0.57 -6.01 20.58
C LYS A 155 -1.98 -5.44 20.61
N ALA A 156 -2.44 -4.91 19.49
CA ALA A 156 -3.73 -4.22 19.42
C ALA A 156 -4.41 -4.41 18.06
N GLY A 157 -5.73 -4.29 18.02
CA GLY A 157 -6.50 -4.31 16.78
C GLY A 157 -6.62 -2.90 16.20
N GLY A 158 -6.14 -2.70 14.96
CA GLY A 158 -6.21 -1.43 14.25
C GLY A 158 -5.45 -0.27 14.90
N ILE A 159 -5.55 0.91 14.29
CA ILE A 159 -4.94 2.15 14.76
C ILE A 159 -5.60 2.61 16.07
N LYS A 160 -6.93 2.53 16.17
CA LYS A 160 -7.67 2.94 17.38
C LYS A 160 -7.26 2.09 18.59
N GLY A 161 -7.21 0.77 18.44
CA GLY A 161 -6.78 -0.12 19.52
C GLY A 161 -5.33 0.15 19.93
N PHE A 162 -4.44 0.37 18.96
CA PHE A 162 -3.04 0.72 19.25
C PHE A 162 -2.94 2.02 20.05
N LEU A 163 -3.61 3.08 19.61
CA LEU A 163 -3.62 4.37 20.31
C LEU A 163 -4.27 4.26 21.69
N SER A 164 -5.31 3.45 21.86
CA SER A 164 -5.93 3.20 23.16
C SER A 164 -4.94 2.54 24.13
N ALA A 165 -4.25 1.48 23.67
CA ALA A 165 -3.23 0.78 24.46
C ALA A 165 -2.03 1.69 24.81
N ALA A 166 -1.70 2.64 23.93
CA ALA A 166 -0.64 3.62 24.12
C ALA A 166 -1.08 4.89 24.87
N TYR A 167 -2.32 4.96 25.38
CA TYR A 167 -2.89 6.15 26.05
C TYR A 167 -2.88 7.43 25.19
N ALA A 168 -2.95 7.29 23.88
CA ALA A 168 -2.91 8.36 22.89
C ALA A 168 -4.17 8.45 22.03
N LEU A 169 -5.26 7.75 22.40
CA LEU A 169 -6.53 7.82 21.66
C LEU A 169 -7.25 9.15 21.98
N PRO A 170 -7.56 9.99 20.97
CA PRO A 170 -8.27 11.26 21.17
C PRO A 170 -9.75 11.09 21.56
N GLU A 171 -10.36 9.96 21.20
CA GLU A 171 -11.79 9.69 21.40
C GLU A 171 -12.10 9.02 22.75
N LYS A 172 -13.30 9.33 23.25
CA LYS A 172 -13.90 8.66 24.41
C LYS A 172 -14.41 7.28 24.00
N GLU A 173 -13.72 6.21 24.37
CA GLU A 173 -14.49 5.02 24.71
C GLU A 173 -15.29 5.32 25.98
N ARG A 174 -16.48 4.74 26.08
CA ARG A 174 -17.55 5.01 27.06
C ARG A 174 -17.19 4.70 28.53
N GLU A 175 -15.91 4.73 28.86
CA GLU A 175 -15.39 4.53 30.19
C GLU A 175 -15.42 5.85 30.95
N TRP A 176 -16.35 5.93 31.90
CA TRP A 176 -16.58 7.06 32.81
C TRP A 176 -15.36 7.46 33.67
N TYR A 177 -14.20 6.80 33.51
CA TYR A 177 -13.01 6.97 34.32
C TYR A 177 -11.75 7.40 33.56
N ARG A 178 -11.80 7.55 32.22
CA ARG A 178 -10.66 8.03 31.42
C ARG A 178 -11.01 9.30 30.65
N SER A 179 -10.33 10.39 30.98
CA SER A 179 -10.34 11.59 30.13
C SER A 179 -9.65 11.26 28.80
N PRO A 180 -10.20 11.70 27.65
CA PRO A 180 -9.52 11.54 26.37
C PRO A 180 -8.14 12.22 26.43
N ALA A 181 -7.17 11.65 25.73
CA ALA A 181 -5.87 12.29 25.61
C ALA A 181 -6.06 13.63 24.89
N SER A 182 -5.42 14.69 25.40
CA SER A 182 -5.40 16.01 24.75
C SER A 182 -4.43 15.98 23.56
N VAL A 183 -4.75 15.15 22.58
CA VAL A 183 -3.94 14.92 21.38
C VAL A 183 -4.82 14.85 20.15
N ALA A 184 -4.30 15.29 19.01
CA ALA A 184 -4.83 14.93 17.69
C ALA A 184 -3.84 13.98 17.01
N VAL A 185 -4.36 13.01 16.27
CA VAL A 185 -3.54 12.01 15.59
C VAL A 185 -3.97 11.94 14.12
N ALA A 186 -3.01 11.88 13.21
CA ALA A 186 -3.24 11.64 11.80
C ALA A 186 -2.42 10.43 11.35
N ALA A 187 -3.07 9.40 10.83
CA ALA A 187 -2.44 8.22 10.27
C ALA A 187 -2.74 8.13 8.76
N HIS A 188 -1.71 7.94 7.95
CA HIS A 188 -1.82 7.88 6.51
C HIS A 188 -1.06 6.69 5.94
N ILE A 189 -1.72 5.96 5.05
CA ILE A 189 -1.20 4.74 4.43
C ILE A 189 -1.11 4.96 2.91
N VAL A 190 0.05 4.66 2.33
CA VAL A 190 0.23 4.69 0.88
C VAL A 190 0.70 3.34 0.37
N THR A 191 -0.01 2.80 -0.61
CA THR A 191 0.31 1.54 -1.29
C THR A 191 -0.30 1.54 -2.69
N PRO A 192 0.36 1.00 -3.73
CA PRO A 192 -0.09 1.16 -5.12
C PRO A 192 -1.39 0.41 -5.44
N ALA A 193 -1.72 -0.63 -4.68
CA ALA A 193 -2.96 -1.39 -4.84
C ALA A 193 -3.52 -1.74 -3.45
N PRO A 194 -4.20 -0.79 -2.77
CA PRO A 194 -4.82 -1.06 -1.49
C PRO A 194 -5.91 -2.12 -1.66
N LEU A 195 -5.74 -3.28 -1.03
CA LEU A 195 -6.80 -4.28 -0.95
C LEU A 195 -7.74 -3.86 0.16
N PHE A 196 -8.96 -3.50 -0.21
CA PHE A 196 -9.96 -3.13 0.78
C PHE A 196 -10.81 -4.35 1.14
N LEU A 197 -11.02 -4.58 2.44
CA LEU A 197 -11.91 -5.62 2.97
C LEU A 197 -13.39 -5.28 2.74
N ASP A 198 -13.69 -4.04 2.37
CA ASP A 198 -15.04 -3.56 2.09
C ASP A 198 -15.12 -2.73 0.80
N ARG A 199 -16.33 -2.65 0.23
CA ARG A 199 -16.62 -1.85 -0.97
C ARG A 199 -16.57 -0.34 -0.70
N GLY A 200 -16.64 0.09 0.57
CA GLY A 200 -16.58 1.48 1.00
C GLY A 200 -15.17 2.05 1.02
N LYS A 201 -14.14 1.24 0.70
CA LYS A 201 -12.72 1.59 0.80
C LYS A 201 -12.34 2.04 2.20
N THR A 202 -12.98 1.47 3.21
CA THR A 202 -12.86 1.93 4.59
C THR A 202 -11.86 1.08 5.38
N ARG A 203 -11.72 -0.21 5.07
CA ARG A 203 -10.81 -1.14 5.77
C ARG A 203 -9.83 -1.80 4.80
N LEU A 204 -8.57 -1.92 5.18
CA LEU A 204 -7.48 -2.57 4.43
C LEU A 204 -7.28 -4.02 4.87
N ASP A 205 -7.07 -4.90 3.89
CA ASP A 205 -6.52 -6.23 4.10
C ASP A 205 -5.00 -6.13 4.09
N MET A 206 -4.38 -6.44 5.22
CA MET A 206 -2.93 -6.45 5.39
C MET A 206 -2.34 -7.87 5.38
N GLU A 207 -3.18 -8.91 5.42
CA GLU A 207 -2.78 -10.33 5.48
C GLU A 207 -2.95 -11.04 4.12
N GLY A 208 -3.79 -10.49 3.23
CA GLY A 208 -4.08 -10.99 1.88
C GLY A 208 -3.51 -10.16 0.72
N ALA A 209 -2.51 -9.30 0.98
CA ALA A 209 -1.67 -8.69 -0.05
C ALA A 209 -0.36 -9.46 -0.11
#